data_AF-A0AAE5CBV7-F1
#
_entry.id   AF-A0AAE5CBV7-F1
#
_cell.length_a   1.000
_cell.length_b   1.000
_cell.length_c   1.000
_cell.angle_alpha   90.00
_cell.angle_beta   90.00
_cell.angle_gamma   90.00
#
_symmetry.space_group_name_H-M   'P 1'
#
loop_
_entity.id
_entity.type
_entity.pdbx_description
1 polymer ?
#
loop_
_entity_poly.entity_id
_entity_poly.type
_entity_poly.pdbx_seq_one_letter_code
_entity_poly.pdbx_strand_id
1 'polypeptide(L)'
;MLEEMIRKNIPRKARNRGNRLKRELKALGKEFGFTDIRGKGLLVAVDLAQEQAPKVVEKALEYGLLLNAPRANTLRFMPALT
;
A
#
# COMPACT_ATOMS: atom_id res chain seq x y z
N MET A 1 -23.93 2.57 -7.57
CA MET A 1 -22.54 2.42 -7.03
C MET A 1 -22.30 3.31 -5.82
N LEU A 2 -22.54 4.63 -5.90
CA LEU A 2 -22.31 5.55 -4.78
C LEU A 2 -23.18 5.26 -3.54
N GLU A 3 -24.47 5.03 -3.73
CA GLU A 3 -25.41 4.71 -2.63
C GLU A 3 -24.95 3.49 -1.82
N GLU A 4 -24.46 2.47 -2.50
CA GLU A 4 -23.94 1.26 -1.88
C GLU A 4 -22.67 1.53 -1.06
N MET A 5 -21.80 2.44 -1.54
CA MET A 5 -20.61 2.85 -0.79
C MET A 5 -20.96 3.61 0.50
N ILE A 6 -21.99 4.46 0.44
CA ILE A 6 -22.51 5.18 1.60
C ILE A 6 -23.13 4.19 2.59
N ARG A 7 -24.03 3.33 2.11
CA ARG A 7 -24.72 2.29 2.91
C ARG A 7 -23.74 1.38 3.64
N LYS A 8 -22.70 0.90 2.95
CA LYS A 8 -21.65 0.04 3.53
C LYS A 8 -20.57 0.80 4.30
N ASN A 9 -20.63 2.13 4.30
CA ASN A 9 -19.65 3.04 4.90
C ASN A 9 -18.20 2.71 4.48
N ILE A 10 -18.03 2.47 3.18
CA ILE A 10 -16.75 2.09 2.56
C ILE A 10 -15.64 3.10 2.88
N PRO A 11 -15.85 4.44 2.84
CA PRO A 11 -14.80 5.40 3.17
C PRO A 11 -14.24 5.22 4.59
N ARG A 12 -15.09 4.96 5.59
CA ARG A 12 -14.65 4.69 6.97
C ARG A 12 -13.86 3.39 7.06
N LYS A 13 -14.33 2.32 6.42
CA LYS A 13 -13.61 1.03 6.36
C LYS A 13 -12.24 1.17 5.71
N ALA A 14 -12.16 1.88 4.58
CA ALA A 14 -10.91 2.16 3.88
C ALA A 14 -9.94 2.98 4.74
N ARG A 15 -10.43 3.98 5.49
CA ARG A 15 -9.61 4.72 6.46
C ARG A 15 -9.04 3.81 7.54
N ASN A 16 -9.87 2.97 8.18
CA ASN A 16 -9.44 2.11 9.27
C ASN A 16 -8.41 1.06 8.80
N ARG A 17 -8.70 0.37 7.69
CA ARG A 17 -7.77 -0.61 7.10
C ARG A 17 -6.49 0.07 6.60
N GLY A 18 -6.61 1.24 5.99
CA GLY A 18 -5.47 2.04 5.55
C GLY A 18 -4.54 2.47 6.69
N ASN A 19 -5.11 2.85 7.84
CA ASN A 19 -4.32 3.17 9.03
C ASN A 19 -3.59 1.93 9.57
N ARG A 20 -4.25 0.77 9.59
CA ARG A 20 -3.60 -0.51 9.94
C ARG A 20 -2.46 -0.82 8.97
N LEU A 21 -2.71 -0.80 7.65
CA LEU A 21 -1.70 -1.04 6.63
C LEU A 21 -0.49 -0.13 6.80
N LYS A 22 -0.69 1.18 6.96
CA LYS A 22 0.41 2.13 7.19
C LYS A 22 1.19 1.85 8.47
N ARG A 23 0.55 1.35 9.53
CA ARG A 23 1.24 0.98 10.77
C ARG A 23 2.15 -0.23 10.57
N GLU A 24 1.64 -1.28 9.91
CA GLU A 24 2.46 -2.48 9.63
C GLU A 24 3.62 -2.15 8.67
N LEU A 25 3.37 -1.33 7.64
CA LEU A 25 4.42 -0.86 6.72
C LEU A 25 5.47 0.00 7.43
N LYS A 26 5.08 0.81 8.42
CA LYS A 26 6.03 1.56 9.26
C LYS A 26 6.90 0.65 10.11
N ALA A 27 6.34 -0.44 10.63
CA ALA A 27 7.11 -1.44 11.38
C ALA A 27 8.14 -2.12 10.46
N LEU A 28 7.71 -2.60 9.29
CA LEU A 28 8.61 -3.14 8.26
C LEU A 28 9.65 -2.13 7.80
N GLY A 29 9.27 -0.86 7.67
CA GLY A 29 10.18 0.20 7.26
C GLY A 29 11.32 0.44 8.23
N LYS A 30 11.15 0.14 9.53
CA LYS A 30 12.25 0.17 10.51
C LYS A 30 13.27 -0.95 10.29
N GLU A 31 12.83 -2.09 9.76
CA GLU A 31 13.68 -3.25 9.48
C GLU A 31 14.39 -3.13 8.13
N PHE A 32 13.67 -2.66 7.10
CA PHE A 32 14.15 -2.62 5.71
C PHE A 32 14.57 -1.22 5.22
N GLY A 33 14.49 -0.19 6.07
CA GLY A 33 14.95 1.16 5.74
C GLY A 33 14.08 1.90 4.73
N PHE A 34 12.75 1.84 4.87
CA PHE A 34 11.85 2.63 4.02
C PHE A 34 12.03 4.13 4.31
N THR A 35 12.09 4.95 3.26
CA THR A 35 12.42 6.38 3.36
C THR A 35 11.19 7.26 3.53
N ASP A 36 10.06 6.86 2.95
CA ASP A 36 8.77 7.55 3.14
C ASP A 36 7.60 6.58 3.04
N ILE A 37 6.52 6.87 3.78
CA ILE A 37 5.25 6.15 3.72
C ILE A 37 4.11 7.18 3.70
N ARG A 38 3.49 7.33 2.53
CA ARG A 38 2.45 8.35 2.27
C ARG A 38 1.18 7.77 1.68
N GLY A 39 0.10 8.55 1.72
CA GLY A 39 -1.19 8.20 1.14
C GLY A 39 -2.37 8.16 2.11
N LYS A 40 -3.57 7.94 1.57
CA LYS A 40 -4.86 8.07 2.26
C LYS A 40 -5.76 6.88 1.97
N GLY A 41 -6.39 6.35 3.03
CA GLY A 41 -7.19 5.14 2.93
C GLY A 41 -6.33 3.97 2.43
N LEU A 42 -6.80 3.28 1.41
CA LEU A 42 -6.15 2.09 0.84
C LEU A 42 -5.31 2.36 -0.40
N LEU A 43 -4.97 3.63 -0.65
CA LEU A 43 -3.96 4.01 -1.64
C LEU A 43 -2.73 4.48 -0.88
N VAL A 44 -1.76 3.58 -0.71
CA VAL A 44 -0.56 3.82 0.11
C VAL A 44 0.68 3.61 -0.75
N ALA A 45 1.63 4.54 -0.67
CA ALA A 45 2.93 4.44 -1.30
C ALA A 45 4.02 4.28 -0.24
N VAL A 46 5.01 3.45 -0.54
CA VAL A 46 6.22 3.23 0.26
C VAL A 46 7.41 3.50 -0.64
N ASP A 47 8.29 4.40 -0.22
CA ASP A 47 9.56 4.62 -0.89
C ASP A 47 10.66 3.77 -0.24
N LEU A 48 11.41 3.08 -1.08
CA LEU A 48 12.57 2.27 -0.72
C LEU A 48 13.82 3.14 -0.74
N ALA A 49 14.84 2.75 0.03
CA ALA A 49 16.14 3.44 0.03
C ALA A 49 16.89 3.29 -1.31
N GLN A 50 16.64 2.19 -2.04
CA GLN A 50 17.28 1.88 -3.32
C GLN A 50 16.25 1.77 -4.44
N GLU A 51 16.70 1.99 -5.68
CA GLU A 51 15.89 1.90 -6.90
C GLU A 51 15.61 0.46 -7.32
N GLN A 52 14.95 -0.30 -6.44
CA GLN A 52 14.68 -1.73 -6.62
C GLN A 52 13.19 -2.09 -6.62
N ALA A 53 12.30 -1.10 -6.68
CA ALA A 53 10.86 -1.32 -6.59
C ALA A 53 10.34 -2.31 -7.66
N PRO A 54 10.77 -2.26 -8.94
CA PRO A 54 10.34 -3.26 -9.93
C PRO A 54 10.70 -4.70 -9.57
N LYS A 55 11.91 -4.94 -9.03
CA LYS A 55 12.35 -6.26 -8.58
C LYS A 55 11.52 -6.77 -7.41
N VAL A 56 11.18 -5.88 -6.47
CA VAL A 56 10.31 -6.22 -5.35
C VAL A 56 8.90 -6.57 -5.82
N VAL A 57 8.37 -5.86 -6.83
CA VAL A 57 7.06 -6.19 -7.44
C VAL A 57 7.09 -7.55 -8.11
N GLU A 58 8.14 -7.86 -8.88
CA GLU A 58 8.31 -9.18 -9.52
C GLU A 58 8.33 -10.29 -8.46
N LYS A 59 9.11 -10.12 -7.39
CA LYS A 59 9.17 -11.12 -6.32
C LYS A 59 7.85 -11.23 -5.56
N ALA A 60 7.16 -10.11 -5.30
CA ALA A 60 5.85 -10.11 -4.66
C ALA A 60 4.82 -10.88 -5.49
N LEU A 61 4.87 -10.76 -6.82
CA LEU A 61 3.99 -11.49 -7.74
C LEU A 61 4.22 -13.01 -7.66
N GLU A 62 5.46 -13.47 -7.54
CA GLU A 62 5.75 -14.89 -7.30
C GLU A 62 5.07 -15.44 -6.04
N TYR A 63 4.90 -14.59 -5.02
CA TYR A 63 4.16 -14.91 -3.78
C TYR A 63 2.65 -14.61 -3.86
N GLY A 64 2.11 -14.27 -5.03
CA GLY A 64 0.70 -13.96 -5.24
C GLY A 64 0.26 -12.58 -4.75
N LEU A 65 1.21 -11.69 -4.44
CA LEU A 65 0.92 -10.32 -4.01
C LEU A 65 1.07 -9.34 -5.18
N LEU A 66 -0.06 -8.78 -5.62
CA LEU A 66 -0.09 -7.77 -6.67
C LEU A 66 0.23 -6.38 -6.11
N LEU A 67 1.37 -5.83 -6.54
CA LEU A 67 1.83 -4.47 -6.28
C LEU A 67 2.17 -3.78 -7.60
N ASN A 68 2.38 -2.47 -7.55
CA ASN A 68 2.95 -1.74 -8.68
C ASN A 68 4.10 -0.85 -8.24
N ALA A 69 5.05 -0.62 -9.16
CA ALA A 69 6.19 0.26 -8.97
C ALA A 69 6.09 1.46 -9.92
N PRO A 70 5.36 2.55 -9.57
CA PRO A 70 5.17 3.68 -10.47
C PRO A 70 6.45 4.52 -10.65
N ARG A 71 7.47 4.29 -9.83
CA ARG A 71 8.82 4.87 -9.91
C ARG A 71 9.83 3.81 -9.51
N ALA A 72 11.11 4.04 -9.82
CA ALA A 72 12.19 3.08 -9.57
C ALA A 72 12.35 2.69 -8.09
N ASN A 73 12.01 3.59 -7.15
CA ASN A 73 12.10 3.36 -5.71
C ASN A 73 10.74 3.34 -4.97
N THR A 74 9.60 3.47 -5.66
CA THR A 74 8.28 3.54 -5.00
C THR A 74 7.51 2.25 -5.21
N LEU A 75 6.99 1.63 -4.14
CA LEU A 75 5.96 0.60 -4.16
C LEU A 75 4.59 1.21 -3.86
N ARG A 76 3.54 0.79 -4.56
CA ARG A 76 2.17 1.26 -4.30
C ARG A 76 1.23 0.09 -4.00
N PHE A 77 0.58 0.20 -2.85
CA PHE A 77 -0.40 -0.73 -2.31
C PHE A 77 -1.80 -0.21 -2.59
N MET A 78 -2.63 -1.06 -3.21
CA MET A 78 -4.01 -0.76 -3.62
C MET A 78 -4.97 -1.93 -3.39
N PRO A 79 -5.07 -2.47 -2.16
CA PRO A 79 -5.99 -3.57 -1.89
C PRO A 79 -7.46 -3.14 -2.15
N ALA A 80 -8.31 -4.13 -2.40
CA ALA A 80 -9.73 -3.92 -2.65
C ALA A 80 -10.41 -3.12 -1.51
N LEU A 81 -11.48 -2.38 -1.85
CA LEU A 81 -12.23 -1.54 -0.91
C LEU A 81 -13.28 -2.31 -0.08
N THR A 82 -13.60 -3.53 -0.45
CA THR A 82 -14.61 -4.38 0.21
C THR A 82 -14.06 -5.15 1.39
#